data_AF-A0A926L2N3-F1
#
_entry.id   AF-A0A926L2N3-F1
#
_cell.length_a   1.000
_cell.length_b   1.000
_cell.length_c   1.000
_cell.angle_alpha   90.00
_cell.angle_beta   90.00
_cell.angle_gamma   90.00
#
_symmetry.space_group_name_H-M   'P 1'
#
loop_
_entity.id
_entity.type
_entity.pdbx_description
1 polymer ?
#
loop_
_entity_poly.entity_id
_entity_poly.type
_entity_poly.pdbx_seq_one_letter_code
_entity_poly.pdbx_strand_id
1 'polypeptide(L)'
;MKIQGKIFIWLSVFLLAMAVVYGVWSKEPAGTTALFLAFGLAIMIGFYLGFTARRVDAGAQDNKEADVADDAGEVGFFSPHSWQPLSLGIGGAFAFLSIAIGWWLMYFSAPLVLIGLWGWVFEYYRGENRTQ
;
A
#
# COMPACT_ATOMS: atom_id res chain seq x y z
N MET A 1 -3.23 -5.75 15.83
CA MET A 1 -2.01 -5.76 14.99
C MET A 1 -1.02 -6.89 15.25
N LYS A 2 -1.00 -7.56 16.43
CA LYS A 2 0.01 -8.61 16.72
C LYS A 2 -0.08 -9.81 15.77
N ILE A 3 -1.29 -10.24 15.42
CA ILE A 3 -1.52 -11.37 14.50
C ILE A 3 -1.11 -10.99 13.08
N GLN A 4 -1.52 -9.81 12.60
CA GLN A 4 -1.17 -9.30 11.28
C GLN A 4 0.35 -9.28 11.05
N GLY A 5 1.12 -8.75 12.02
CA GLY A 5 2.58 -8.78 11.94
C GLY A 5 3.16 -10.21 11.91
N LYS A 6 2.62 -11.13 12.72
CA LYS A 6 3.05 -12.55 12.71
C LYS A 6 2.82 -13.22 11.36
N ILE A 7 1.69 -12.94 10.69
CA ILE A 7 1.37 -13.52 9.37
C ILE A 7 2.46 -13.15 8.35
N PHE A 8 2.84 -11.87 8.28
CA PHE A 8 3.88 -11.41 7.34
C PHE A 8 5.27 -11.96 7.67
N ILE A 9 5.60 -12.13 8.95
CA ILE A 9 6.86 -12.78 9.36
C ILE A 9 6.89 -14.26 8.98
N TRP A 10 5.79 -14.99 9.14
CA TRP A 10 5.72 -16.38 8.66
C TRP A 10 5.81 -16.47 7.14
N LEU A 11 5.12 -15.57 6.43
CA LEU A 11 5.22 -15.47 4.99
C LEU A 11 6.65 -15.17 4.53
N SER A 12 7.37 -14.27 5.21
CA SER A 12 8.75 -13.95 4.86
C SER A 12 9.66 -15.17 5.05
N VAL A 13 9.53 -15.91 6.14
CA VAL A 13 10.27 -17.17 6.35
C VAL A 13 10.00 -18.17 5.23
N PHE A 14 8.73 -18.33 4.83
CA PHE A 14 8.36 -19.19 3.71
C PHE A 14 8.97 -18.71 2.39
N LEU A 15 8.87 -17.42 2.07
CA LEU A 15 9.42 -16.84 0.84
C LEU A 15 10.94 -16.98 0.79
N LEU A 16 11.64 -16.81 1.91
CA LEU A 16 13.08 -17.03 2.00
C LEU A 16 13.44 -18.50 1.75
N ALA A 17 12.72 -19.42 2.39
CA ALA A 17 12.91 -20.86 2.16
C ALA A 17 12.71 -21.21 0.68
N MET A 18 11.68 -20.65 0.04
CA MET A 18 11.44 -20.84 -1.39
C MET A 18 12.48 -20.18 -2.27
N ALA A 19 12.97 -18.98 -1.94
CA ALA A 19 14.06 -18.34 -2.67
C ALA A 19 15.32 -19.21 -2.68
N VAL A 20 15.66 -19.83 -1.54
CA VAL A 20 16.81 -20.74 -1.42
C VAL A 20 16.58 -22.03 -2.21
N VAL A 21 15.45 -22.72 -1.99
CA VAL A 21 15.16 -23.99 -2.68
C VAL A 21 15.09 -23.78 -4.19
N TYR A 22 14.38 -22.75 -4.64
CA TYR A 22 14.28 -22.40 -6.05
C TYR A 22 15.65 -22.05 -6.63
N GLY A 23 16.40 -21.14 -5.99
CA GLY A 23 17.69 -20.69 -6.52
C GLY A 23 18.73 -21.81 -6.63
N VAL A 24 18.74 -22.77 -5.69
CA VAL A 24 19.63 -23.93 -5.75
C VAL A 24 19.21 -24.90 -6.86
N TRP A 25 17.91 -25.12 -7.04
CA TRP A 25 17.39 -26.12 -7.98
C TRP A 25 17.33 -25.62 -9.42
N SER A 26 16.75 -24.44 -9.64
CA SER A 26 16.54 -23.86 -10.97
C SER A 26 17.82 -23.25 -11.53
N LYS A 27 18.70 -22.73 -10.66
CA LYS A 27 19.87 -21.91 -11.01
C LYS A 27 19.52 -20.73 -11.92
N GLU A 28 18.28 -20.26 -11.83
CA GLU A 28 17.71 -19.20 -12.66
C GLU A 28 17.66 -17.89 -11.86
N PRO A 29 18.33 -16.81 -12.34
CA PRO A 29 18.52 -15.61 -11.54
C PRO A 29 17.26 -14.73 -11.41
N ALA A 30 16.37 -14.67 -12.40
CA ALA A 30 15.22 -13.76 -12.39
C ALA A 30 14.18 -14.15 -11.33
N GLY A 31 13.77 -15.41 -11.28
CA GLY A 31 12.85 -15.96 -10.31
C GLY A 31 13.43 -15.96 -8.89
N THR A 32 14.72 -16.27 -8.76
CA THR A 32 15.42 -16.19 -7.46
C THR A 32 15.42 -14.76 -6.94
N THR A 33 15.69 -13.78 -7.81
CA THR A 33 15.66 -12.35 -7.46
C THR A 33 14.25 -11.90 -7.06
N ALA A 34 13.22 -12.31 -7.82
CA ALA A 34 11.83 -11.96 -7.51
C ALA A 34 11.39 -12.53 -6.14
N LEU A 35 11.71 -13.79 -5.84
CA LEU A 35 11.41 -14.41 -4.55
C LEU A 35 12.14 -13.72 -3.39
N PHE A 36 13.42 -13.36 -3.60
CA PHE A 36 14.20 -12.67 -2.58
C PHE A 36 13.68 -11.24 -2.31
N LEU A 37 13.29 -10.50 -3.35
CA LEU A 37 12.66 -9.20 -3.19
C LEU A 37 11.29 -9.28 -2.53
N ALA A 38 10.49 -10.32 -2.85
CA ALA A 38 9.22 -10.58 -2.18
C ALA A 38 9.42 -10.89 -0.68
N PHE A 39 10.46 -11.66 -0.33
CA PHE A 39 10.89 -11.85 1.05
C PHE A 39 11.21 -10.50 1.73
N GLY A 40 12.00 -9.65 1.07
CA GLY A 40 12.33 -8.29 1.53
C GLY A 40 11.11 -7.40 1.78
N LEU A 41 10.11 -7.47 0.91
CA LEU A 41 8.84 -6.76 1.10
C LEU A 41 8.06 -7.31 2.31
N ALA A 42 7.94 -8.64 2.42
CA ALA A 42 7.21 -9.28 3.51
C ALA A 42 7.86 -9.01 4.88
N ILE A 43 9.19 -9.04 4.97
CA ILE A 43 9.89 -8.71 6.22
C ILE A 43 9.73 -7.24 6.59
N MET A 44 9.75 -6.32 5.61
CA MET A 44 9.54 -4.89 5.86
C MET A 44 8.14 -4.62 6.45
N ILE A 45 7.10 -5.21 5.87
CA ILE A 45 5.72 -5.11 6.36
C ILE A 45 5.59 -5.75 7.74
N GLY A 46 6.10 -6.98 7.92
CA GLY A 46 6.05 -7.72 9.18
C GLY A 46 6.76 -6.99 10.31
N PHE A 47 7.94 -6.41 10.03
CA PHE A 47 8.69 -5.59 10.98
C PHE A 47 7.91 -4.34 11.39
N TYR A 48 7.38 -3.58 10.42
CA TYR A 48 6.60 -2.37 10.70
C TYR A 48 5.40 -2.67 11.60
N LEU A 49 4.58 -3.67 11.23
CA LEU A 49 3.41 -4.05 12.01
C LEU A 49 3.78 -4.58 13.40
N GLY A 50 4.83 -5.39 13.50
CA GLY A 50 5.32 -5.91 14.78
C GLY A 50 5.89 -4.82 15.69
N PHE A 51 6.56 -3.83 15.11
CA PHE A 51 7.09 -2.66 15.82
C PHE A 51 5.98 -1.75 16.34
N THR A 52 4.94 -1.52 15.54
CA THR A 52 3.75 -0.75 15.91
C THR A 52 2.93 -1.46 16.97
N ALA A 53 2.74 -2.79 16.85
CA ALA A 53 2.00 -3.60 17.83
C ALA A 53 2.63 -3.65 19.24
N ARG A 54 3.88 -3.21 19.39
CA ARG A 54 4.55 -3.04 20.69
C ARG A 54 4.42 -1.64 21.28
N ARG A 55 3.96 -0.67 20.50
CA ARG A 55 3.82 0.74 20.88
C ARG A 55 2.37 1.19 21.06
N VAL A 56 1.45 0.50 20.41
CA VAL A 56 0.02 0.77 20.46
C VAL A 56 -0.65 -0.29 21.32
N ASP A 57 -1.64 0.12 22.10
CA ASP A 57 -2.46 -0.79 22.90
C ASP A 57 -3.28 -1.74 22.00
N ALA A 58 -3.73 -2.85 22.59
CA ALA A 58 -4.59 -3.78 21.88
C ALA A 58 -5.97 -3.12 21.65
N GLY A 59 -6.30 -2.88 20.38
CA GLY A 59 -7.65 -2.43 20.00
C GLY A 59 -8.70 -3.53 20.17
N ALA A 60 -9.98 -3.15 20.15
CA ALA A 60 -11.11 -4.08 20.24
C ALA A 60 -11.01 -5.25 19.25
N GLN A 61 -10.48 -4.98 18.05
CA GLN A 61 -10.24 -5.97 16.99
C GLN A 61 -9.25 -7.10 17.35
N ASP A 62 -8.36 -6.88 18.32
CA ASP A 62 -7.42 -7.89 18.81
C ASP A 62 -7.96 -8.66 20.04
N ASN A 63 -9.12 -8.28 20.60
CA ASN A 63 -9.74 -8.91 21.76
C ASN A 63 -10.87 -9.87 21.36
N LYS A 64 -10.83 -11.11 21.86
CA LYS A 64 -11.84 -12.13 21.57
C LYS A 64 -13.14 -11.94 22.35
N GLU A 65 -13.10 -11.16 23.42
CA GLU A 65 -14.23 -10.86 24.31
C GLU A 65 -14.70 -9.41 24.16
N ALA A 66 -14.28 -8.70 23.11
CA ALA A 66 -14.71 -7.33 22.86
C ALA A 66 -16.21 -7.26 22.57
N ASP A 67 -16.86 -6.23 23.10
CA ASP A 67 -18.24 -5.89 22.77
C ASP A 67 -18.26 -4.85 21.63
N VAL A 68 -19.41 -4.70 20.96
CA VAL A 68 -19.59 -3.72 19.88
C VAL A 68 -19.36 -2.29 20.38
N ALA A 69 -19.65 -2.04 21.65
CA ALA A 69 -19.44 -0.74 22.28
C ALA A 69 -17.96 -0.34 22.43
N ASP A 70 -17.03 -1.31 22.40
CA ASP A 70 -15.59 -1.04 22.59
C ASP A 70 -14.95 -0.29 21.41
N ASP A 71 -15.63 -0.24 20.25
CA ASP A 71 -15.18 0.47 19.04
C ASP A 71 -16.20 1.53 18.57
N ALA A 72 -17.02 2.06 19.50
CA ALA A 72 -18.09 3.02 19.20
C ALA A 72 -17.62 4.48 18.98
N GLY A 73 -16.31 4.73 18.95
CA GLY A 73 -15.74 6.05 18.75
C GLY A 73 -15.80 6.55 17.30
N GLU A 74 -15.35 7.78 17.08
CA GLU A 74 -15.16 8.30 15.72
C GLU A 74 -13.97 7.60 15.05
N VAL A 75 -14.21 6.97 13.90
CA VAL A 75 -13.19 6.19 13.15
C VAL A 75 -12.13 7.10 12.50
N GLY A 76 -12.52 8.32 12.15
CA GLY A 76 -11.70 9.31 11.47
C GLY A 76 -12.39 9.91 10.25
N PHE A 77 -11.63 10.68 9.46
CA PHE A 77 -12.14 11.35 8.27
C PHE A 77 -12.16 10.41 7.06
N PHE A 78 -13.29 10.39 6.36
CA PHE A 78 -13.44 9.73 5.05
C PHE A 78 -13.93 10.74 4.02
N SER A 79 -13.30 10.73 2.84
CA SER A 79 -13.76 11.48 1.67
C SER A 79 -15.20 11.07 1.31
N PRO A 80 -16.19 11.98 1.37
CA PRO A 80 -17.56 11.65 0.95
C PRO A 80 -17.67 11.46 -0.57
N HIS A 81 -16.88 12.23 -1.31
CA HIS A 81 -16.68 12.10 -2.74
C HIS A 81 -15.32 12.69 -3.14
N SER A 82 -14.71 12.15 -4.20
CA SER A 82 -13.55 12.77 -4.85
C SER A 82 -13.48 12.33 -6.30
N TRP A 83 -13.24 13.29 -7.20
CA TRP A 83 -13.00 13.04 -8.63
C TRP A 83 -11.51 12.85 -8.95
N GLN A 84 -10.63 13.12 -7.98
CA GLN A 84 -9.18 13.06 -8.17
C GLN A 84 -8.67 11.64 -8.45
N PRO A 85 -9.19 10.56 -7.84
CA PRO A 85 -8.82 9.19 -8.20
C PRO A 85 -9.10 8.86 -9.66
N LEU A 86 -10.21 9.35 -10.23
CA LEU A 86 -10.55 9.13 -11.63
C LEU A 86 -9.56 9.86 -12.55
N SER A 87 -9.24 11.12 -12.23
CA SER A 87 -8.24 11.91 -12.96
C SER A 87 -6.87 11.21 -12.95
N LEU A 88 -6.42 10.72 -11.79
CA LEU A 88 -5.17 9.95 -11.69
C LEU A 88 -5.23 8.61 -12.43
N GLY A 89 -6.37 7.92 -12.41
CA GLY A 89 -6.55 6.68 -13.16
C GLY A 89 -6.40 6.91 -14.67
N ILE A 90 -7.04 7.95 -15.21
CA ILE A 90 -6.93 8.31 -16.64
C ILE A 90 -5.50 8.76 -16.97
N GLY A 91 -4.91 9.63 -16.13
CA GLY A 91 -3.55 10.10 -16.32
C GLY A 91 -2.53 8.96 -16.28
N GLY A 92 -2.65 8.04 -15.33
CA GLY A 92 -1.81 6.85 -15.22
C GLY A 92 -1.97 5.90 -16.40
N ALA A 93 -3.22 5.69 -16.87
CA ALA A 93 -3.49 4.89 -18.05
C ALA A 93 -2.84 5.47 -19.32
N PHE A 94 -2.94 6.79 -19.54
CA PHE A 94 -2.27 7.46 -20.66
C PHE A 94 -0.75 7.45 -20.52
N ALA A 95 -0.22 7.62 -19.30
CA ALA A 95 1.21 7.52 -19.05
C ALA A 95 1.74 6.12 -19.39
N PHE A 96 1.03 5.06 -19.03
CA PHE A 96 1.40 3.69 -19.41
C PHE A 96 1.24 3.44 -20.92
N LEU A 97 0.14 3.92 -21.51
CA LEU A 97 -0.12 3.81 -22.95
C LEU A 97 0.94 4.52 -23.80
N SER A 98 1.58 5.56 -23.27
CA SER A 98 2.66 6.28 -23.96
C SER A 98 3.84 5.37 -24.32
N ILE A 99 4.08 4.29 -23.57
CA ILE A 99 5.14 3.33 -23.87
C ILE A 99 4.85 2.60 -25.20
N ALA A 100 3.57 2.37 -25.52
CA ALA A 100 3.14 1.67 -26.73
C ALA A 100 2.94 2.62 -27.92
N ILE A 101 2.35 3.81 -27.71
CA ILE A 101 2.04 4.77 -28.78
C ILE A 101 3.22 5.69 -29.12
N GLY A 102 4.05 6.00 -28.13
CA GLY A 102 5.20 6.90 -28.25
C GLY A 102 5.25 7.95 -27.14
N TRP A 103 6.47 8.38 -26.81
CA TRP A 103 6.78 9.27 -25.69
C TRP A 103 6.09 10.64 -25.75
N TRP A 104 5.62 11.08 -26.92
CA TRP A 104 4.92 12.36 -27.04
C TRP A 104 3.63 12.40 -26.20
N LEU A 105 2.95 11.26 -26.01
CA LEU A 105 1.75 11.18 -25.18
C LEU A 105 2.08 11.45 -23.70
N MET A 106 3.31 11.14 -23.27
CA MET A 106 3.77 11.41 -21.90
C MET A 106 3.74 12.90 -21.57
N TYR A 107 4.00 13.78 -22.54
CA TYR A 107 3.94 15.23 -22.35
C TYR A 107 2.54 15.72 -21.97
N PHE A 108 1.49 14.99 -22.36
CA PHE A 108 0.11 15.30 -22.02
C PHE A 108 -0.36 14.57 -20.76
N SER A 109 0.08 13.33 -20.54
CA SER A 109 -0.30 12.56 -19.35
C SER A 109 0.39 13.07 -18.09
N ALA A 110 1.65 13.51 -18.15
CA ALA A 110 2.39 13.95 -16.97
C ALA A 110 1.74 15.16 -16.27
N PRO A 111 1.35 16.25 -16.97
CA PRO A 111 0.61 17.35 -16.34
C PRO A 111 -0.73 16.90 -15.74
N LEU A 112 -1.45 15.98 -16.39
CA LEU A 112 -2.72 15.45 -15.88
C LEU A 112 -2.52 14.70 -14.56
N VAL A 113 -1.50 13.84 -14.48
CA VAL A 113 -1.13 13.13 -13.25
C VAL A 113 -0.70 14.12 -12.15
N LEU A 114 0.12 15.11 -12.50
CA LEU A 114 0.59 16.11 -11.52
C LEU A 114 -0.56 16.93 -10.94
N ILE A 115 -1.48 17.41 -11.79
CA ILE A 115 -2.65 18.18 -11.36
C ILE A 115 -3.60 17.30 -10.55
N GLY A 116 -3.86 16.06 -10.98
CA GLY A 116 -4.69 15.11 -10.25
C GLY A 116 -4.10 14.75 -8.88
N LEU A 117 -2.79 14.57 -8.78
CA LEU A 117 -2.11 14.26 -7.53
C LEU A 117 -2.16 15.45 -6.57
N TRP A 118 -1.87 16.65 -7.07
CA TRP A 118 -1.99 17.88 -6.29
C TRP A 118 -3.44 18.12 -5.85
N GLY A 119 -4.41 17.86 -6.74
CA GLY A 119 -5.83 17.86 -6.43
C GLY A 119 -6.13 16.94 -5.25
N TRP A 120 -5.77 15.66 -5.35
CA TRP A 120 -6.06 14.64 -4.35
C TRP A 120 -5.44 14.96 -2.99
N VAL A 121 -4.18 15.38 -2.95
CA VAL A 121 -3.48 15.68 -1.69
C VAL A 121 -4.07 16.90 -0.98
N PHE A 122 -4.44 17.94 -1.73
CA PHE A 122 -4.87 19.22 -1.15
C PHE A 122 -6.39 19.44 -1.20
N GLU A 123 -7.20 18.44 -1.58
CA GLU A 123 -8.66 18.57 -1.75
C GLU A 123 -9.35 19.03 -0.47
N TYR A 124 -8.97 18.46 0.67
CA TYR A 124 -9.56 18.76 1.98
C TYR A 124 -8.81 19.83 2.78
N TYR A 125 -7.79 20.46 2.18
CA TYR A 125 -7.01 21.52 2.83
C TYR A 125 -7.27 22.91 2.24
N ARG A 126 -8.40 23.08 1.52
CA ARG A 126 -8.78 24.33 0.84
C ARG A 126 -10.23 24.72 1.14
N GLY A 127 -10.50 26.03 1.21
CA GLY A 127 -11.85 26.57 1.38
C GLY A 127 -12.50 26.23 2.72
N GLU A 128 -13.83 26.06 2.72
CA GLU A 128 -14.68 25.72 3.88
C GLU A 128 -14.23 24.41 4.56
N ASN A 129 -13.64 23.47 3.82
CA ASN A 129 -13.27 22.14 4.32
C ASN A 129 -11.92 22.12 5.08
N ARG A 130 -11.21 23.25 5.19
CA ARG A 130 -9.84 23.31 5.73
C ARG A 130 -9.73 22.98 7.22
N THR A 131 -10.82 23.03 7.97
CA THR A 131 -10.85 22.85 9.44
C THR A 131 -11.68 21.65 9.88
N GLN A 132 -12.02 20.75 8.96
CA GLN A 132 -12.67 19.47 9.29
C GLN A 132 -11.64 18.45 9.80
#